data_AF-A0A1X1GE01-F1
#
_entry.id   AF-A0A1X1GE01-F1
#
_cell.length_a   1.000
_cell.length_b   1.000
_cell.length_c   1.000
_cell.angle_alpha   90.00
_cell.angle_beta   90.00
_cell.angle_gamma   90.00
#
_symmetry.space_group_name_H-M   'P 1'
#
loop_
_entity.id
_entity.type
_entity.pdbx_description
1 polymer ?
#
loop_
_entity_poly.entity_id
_entity_poly.type
_entity_poly.pdbx_seq_one_letter_code
_entity_poly.pdbx_strand_id
1 'polypeptide(L)'
;MIKEFGVTNLEVTKEDISKNPNNPILRMYDDEELIGTFSILTGEVLEDFDLADYDVRFAQKQIELNRDNYLETWKDYVGLLHA
;
A
#
# COMPACT_ATOMS: atom_id res chain seq x y z
N MET A 1 14.19 -6.14 27.42
CA MET A 1 13.33 -6.66 26.34
C MET A 1 12.75 -5.42 25.66
N ILE A 2 13.29 -5.04 24.52
CA ILE A 2 12.69 -3.99 23.69
C ILE A 2 11.43 -4.64 23.16
N LYS A 3 10.24 -4.16 23.57
CA LYS A 3 9.00 -4.51 22.87
C LYS A 3 9.19 -3.95 21.46
N GLU A 4 9.31 -4.83 20.47
CA GLU A 4 9.09 -4.40 19.09
C GLU A 4 7.69 -3.80 19.07
N PHE A 5 7.62 -2.49 18.81
CA PHE A 5 6.36 -1.83 18.50
C PHE A 5 5.86 -2.45 17.20
N GLY A 6 4.55 -2.69 17.09
CA GLY A 6 3.92 -3.40 15.98
C GLY A 6 4.49 -2.98 14.62
N VAL A 7 4.77 -3.95 13.75
CA VAL A 7 5.44 -3.68 12.49
C VAL A 7 4.39 -3.25 11.48
N THR A 8 4.30 -1.95 11.25
CA THR A 8 3.49 -1.40 10.17
C THR A 8 4.18 -1.58 8.82
N ASN A 9 3.52 -2.26 7.88
CA ASN A 9 4.03 -2.52 6.54
C ASN A 9 3.14 -1.92 5.45
N LEU A 10 3.77 -1.44 4.38
CA LEU A 10 3.09 -0.96 3.17
C LEU A 10 3.51 -1.81 1.97
N GLU A 11 2.53 -2.40 1.28
CA GLU A 11 2.81 -3.39 0.25
C GLU A 11 1.99 -3.19 -1.03
N VAL A 12 2.65 -3.44 -2.16
CA VAL A 12 2.03 -3.61 -3.47
C VAL A 12 1.87 -5.10 -3.72
N THR A 13 0.64 -5.58 -3.94
CA THR A 13 0.41 -7.02 -4.10
C THR A 13 0.10 -7.41 -5.55
N LYS A 14 0.59 -8.58 -5.97
CA LYS A 14 0.29 -9.14 -7.30
C LYS A 14 -1.20 -9.42 -7.50
N GLU A 15 -1.90 -9.72 -6.41
CA GLU A 15 -3.33 -10.03 -6.43
C GLU A 15 -4.14 -8.79 -6.88
N ASP A 16 -3.86 -7.63 -6.30
CA ASP A 16 -4.55 -6.38 -6.64
C ASP A 16 -4.27 -5.96 -8.08
N ILE A 17 -3.01 -6.10 -8.50
CA ILE A 17 -2.57 -5.79 -9.86
C ILE A 17 -3.29 -6.68 -10.87
N SER A 18 -3.41 -7.99 -10.57
CA SER A 18 -4.11 -8.93 -11.45
C SER A 18 -5.61 -8.65 -11.52
N LYS A 19 -6.22 -8.22 -10.41
CA LYS A 19 -7.64 -7.89 -10.34
C LYS A 19 -7.97 -6.59 -11.07
N ASN A 20 -7.14 -5.55 -10.92
CA ASN A 20 -7.37 -4.26 -11.57
C ASN A 20 -6.03 -3.52 -11.84
N PRO A 21 -5.35 -3.82 -12.96
CA PRO A 21 -4.02 -3.27 -13.24
C PRO A 21 -4.02 -1.75 -13.48
N ASN A 22 -5.18 -1.16 -13.78
CA ASN A 22 -5.33 0.27 -14.03
C ASN A 22 -5.55 1.09 -12.75
N ASN A 23 -5.66 0.46 -11.59
CA ASN A 23 -5.89 1.14 -10.32
C ASN A 23 -4.79 0.81 -9.30
N PRO A 24 -3.67 1.56 -9.29
CA PRO A 24 -2.56 1.33 -8.37
C PRO A 24 -2.94 1.59 -6.91
N ILE A 25 -2.90 0.53 -6.10
CA ILE A 25 -3.20 0.59 -4.68
C ILE A 25 -2.03 0.12 -3.81
N LEU A 26 -1.97 0.64 -2.60
CA LEU A 26 -1.02 0.27 -1.56
C LEU A 26 -1.80 -0.26 -0.35
N ARG A 27 -1.48 -1.49 0.08
CA ARG A 27 -2.06 -2.10 1.28
C ARG A 27 -1.25 -1.72 2.50
N MET A 28 -1.94 -1.46 3.61
CA MET A 28 -1.32 -1.21 4.91
C MET A 28 -1.67 -2.33 5.89
N TYR A 29 -0.63 -2.88 6.50
CA TYR A 29 -0.73 -3.95 7.48
C TYR A 29 -0.20 -3.50 8.83
N ASP A 30 -0.85 -3.91 9.91
CA ASP A 30 -0.34 -3.83 11.28
C ASP A 30 -0.27 -5.24 11.87
N ASP A 31 0.93 -5.69 12.25
CA ASP A 31 1.18 -7.04 12.77
C ASP A 31 0.49 -8.18 11.96
N GLU A 32 0.60 -8.10 10.63
CA GLU A 32 0.00 -9.02 9.62
C GLU A 32 -1.49 -8.80 9.31
N GLU A 33 -2.20 -7.94 10.03
CA GLU A 33 -3.61 -7.63 9.77
C GLU A 33 -3.73 -6.51 8.73
N LEU A 34 -4.50 -6.73 7.66
CA LEU A 34 -4.81 -5.70 6.67
C LEU A 34 -5.74 -4.66 7.30
N ILE A 35 -5.22 -3.47 7.58
CA ILE A 35 -5.98 -2.40 8.25
C ILE A 35 -6.50 -1.33 7.28
N GLY A 36 -5.94 -1.24 6.06
CA GLY A 36 -6.51 -0.37 5.02
C GLY A 36 -5.82 -0.42 3.66
N THR A 37 -6.44 0.22 2.68
CA THR A 37 -5.87 0.38 1.33
C THR A 37 -5.90 1.84 0.88
N PHE A 38 -4.89 2.23 0.12
CA PHE A 38 -4.66 3.61 -0.31
C PHE A 38 -4.44 3.69 -1.81
N SER A 39 -4.88 4.77 -2.44
CA SER A 39 -4.48 5.07 -3.82
C SER A 39 -3.02 5.52 -3.83
N ILE A 40 -2.17 4.85 -4.61
CA ILE A 40 -0.78 5.31 -4.80
C ILE A 40 -0.75 6.67 -5.52
N LEU A 41 -1.74 6.92 -6.38
CA LEU A 41 -1.81 8.13 -7.21
C LEU A 41 -2.19 9.36 -6.40
N THR A 42 -3.21 9.25 -5.53
CA THR A 42 -3.76 10.39 -4.79
C THR A 42 -3.36 10.41 -3.32
N GLY A 43 -3.01 9.26 -2.73
CA GLY A 43 -2.81 9.10 -1.29
C GLY A 43 -4.12 9.00 -0.50
N GLU A 44 -5.27 8.96 -1.18
CA GLU A 44 -6.57 8.83 -0.53
C GLU A 44 -6.80 7.41 -0.03
N VAL A 45 -7.53 7.30 1.09
CA VAL A 45 -8.03 6.03 1.62
C VAL A 45 -9.08 5.49 0.66
N LEU A 46 -8.93 4.22 0.25
CA LEU A 46 -9.88 3.51 -0.60
C LEU A 46 -10.75 2.58 0.24
N GLU A 47 -10.13 1.85 1.16
CA GLU A 47 -10.80 0.98 2.12
C GLU A 47 -10.20 1.19 3.51
N ASP A 48 -11.09 1.28 4.50
CA ASP A 48 -10.76 1.46 5.91
C ASP A 48 -11.31 0.25 6.68
N PHE A 49 -10.41 -0.56 7.23
CA PHE A 49 -10.76 -1.75 8.02
C PHE A 49 -10.55 -1.51 9.52
N ASP A 50 -9.48 -0.80 9.89
CA ASP A 50 -9.19 -0.36 11.26
C ASP A 50 -8.13 0.77 11.29
N LEU A 51 -8.23 1.76 10.38
CA LEU A 51 -7.24 2.83 10.30
C LEU A 51 -7.42 3.86 11.42
N ALA A 52 -6.37 4.12 12.18
CA ALA A 52 -6.31 5.31 13.03
C ALA A 52 -5.81 6.54 12.23
N ASP A 53 -6.04 7.74 12.78
CA ASP A 53 -5.57 8.99 12.16
C ASP A 53 -4.06 9.01 11.90
N TYR A 54 -3.27 8.33 12.75
CA TYR A 54 -1.82 8.27 12.57
C TYR A 54 -1.42 7.35 11.41
N ASP A 55 -2.19 6.27 11.17
CA ASP A 55 -1.98 5.33 10.06
C ASP A 55 -2.19 6.02 8.72
N VAL A 56 -3.29 6.76 8.60
CA VAL A 56 -3.59 7.53 7.39
C VAL A 56 -2.48 8.53 7.09
N ARG A 57 -2.03 9.29 8.10
CA ARG A 57 -0.94 10.26 7.93
C ARG A 57 0.39 9.58 7.59
N PHE A 58 0.66 8.42 8.18
CA PHE A 58 1.86 7.65 7.89
C PHE A 58 1.86 7.16 6.44
N ALA A 59 0.79 6.49 6.00
CA ALA A 59 0.66 5.97 4.64
C ALA A 59 0.73 7.10 3.60
N GLN A 60 0.02 8.20 3.83
CA GLN A 60 0.08 9.39 2.98
C GLN A 60 1.49 9.94 2.87
N LYS A 61 2.24 10.00 3.98
CA LYS A 61 3.62 10.48 3.97
C LYS A 61 4.55 9.54 3.21
N GLN A 62 4.39 8.23 3.38
CA GLN A 62 5.18 7.24 2.64
C GLN A 62 4.89 7.27 1.14
N ILE A 63 3.61 7.43 0.76
CA ILE A 63 3.20 7.60 -0.63
C ILE A 63 3.79 8.88 -1.20
N GLU A 64 3.74 10.01 -0.49
CA GLU A 64 4.36 11.27 -0.94
C GLU A 64 5.85 11.11 -1.23
N LEU A 65 6.58 10.38 -0.36
CA LEU A 65 8.03 10.22 -0.46
C LEU A 65 8.46 9.17 -1.49
N ASN A 66 7.65 8.12 -1.72
CA ASN A 66 8.04 6.94 -2.49
C ASN A 66 7.10 6.61 -3.65
N ARG A 67 6.22 7.55 -4.06
CA ARG A 67 5.19 7.34 -5.09
C ARG A 67 5.74 6.66 -6.34
N ASP A 68 6.83 7.20 -6.87
CA ASP A 68 7.40 6.72 -8.13
C ASP A 68 7.90 5.28 -8.01
N ASN A 69 8.52 4.92 -6.88
CA ASN A 69 8.98 3.55 -6.61
C ASN A 69 7.79 2.56 -6.53
N TYR A 70 6.70 2.95 -5.87
CA TYR A 70 5.50 2.13 -5.81
C TYR A 70 4.84 1.97 -7.19
N LEU A 71 4.80 3.04 -7.99
CA LEU A 71 4.25 2.99 -9.34
C LEU A 71 5.13 2.19 -10.31
N GLU A 72 6.46 2.25 -10.17
CA GLU A 72 7.40 1.42 -10.93
C GLU A 72 7.17 -0.06 -10.60
N THR A 73 7.16 -0.41 -9.31
CA THR A 73 6.85 -1.77 -8.85
C THR A 73 5.52 -2.28 -9.39
N TRP A 74 4.48 -1.44 -9.36
CA TRP A 74 3.17 -1.76 -9.92
C TRP A 74 3.25 -2.06 -11.42
N LYS A 75 3.89 -1.18 -12.20
CA LYS A 75 4.04 -1.31 -13.66
C LYS A 75 4.86 -2.53 -14.05
N ASP A 76 5.92 -2.84 -13.32
CA ASP A 76 6.76 -4.01 -13.56
C ASP A 76 5.93 -5.29 -13.46
N TYR A 77 5.10 -5.42 -12.43
CA TYR A 77 4.20 -6.56 -12.30
C TYR A 77 3.12 -6.61 -13.39
N VAL A 78 2.56 -5.46 -13.80
CA VAL A 78 1.65 -5.43 -14.97
C VAL A 78 2.37 -5.94 -16.22
N GLY A 79 3.59 -5.49 -16.47
CA GLY A 79 4.41 -5.95 -17.60
C GLY A 79 4.67 -7.46 -17.58
N LEU A 80 4.92 -8.02 -16.40
CA LEU A 80 5.12 -9.47 -16.21
C LEU A 80 3.84 -10.29 -16.42
N LEU A 81 2.65 -9.75 -16.17
CA LEU A 81 1.38 -10.44 -16.42
C LEU A 81 1.03 -10.53 -17.91
N HIS A 82 1.60 -9.63 -18.74
CA HIS A 82 1.34 -9.53 -20.17
C HIS A 82 2.48 -10.09 -21.06
N ALA A 83 3.58 -10.57 -20.45
CA ALA A 83 4.72 -11.20 -21.13
C ALA A 83 4.53 -12.70 -21.30
#